data_AF-A0A1B3B7B7-F1
#
_entry.id   AF-A0A1B3B7B7-F1
#
_cell.length_a   1.000
_cell.length_b   1.000
_cell.length_c   1.000
_cell.angle_alpha   90.00
_cell.angle_beta   90.00
_cell.angle_gamma   90.00
#
_symmetry.space_group_name_H-M   'P 1'
#
loop_
_entity.id
_entity.type
_entity.pdbx_description
1 polymer ?
#
loop_
_entity_poly.entity_id
_entity_poly.type
_entity_poly.pdbx_seq_one_letter_code
_entity_poly.pdbx_strand_id
1 'polypeptide(L)'
;MKMVQPSGKYLSMMRTARLCATACGADVTDPNFRINIITVFVMICIVVYFVFTIYTVQLKFSESWGILLESFCMVGSVLQGVAKLIGGIFYSKILCNTNIELCKIYEDFEGKNESCVKVLNKCLEKIKFLLIFMGILYIIIFGWLFVAPLVMYLFNGRRYMLMQFYFPLLDLETNFGYFTTISMQAVILAFGGFGNYAGDLLFIINNMHVTLFSDLLKIKVEELNAIADKLDQRNDA
;
A
#
# COMPACT_ATOMS: atom_id res chain seq x y z
N MET A 1 20.64 8.51 -25.04
CA MET A 1 19.62 8.03 -24.09
C MET A 1 19.20 9.24 -23.24
N LYS A 2 18.02 9.84 -23.47
CA LYS A 2 17.59 11.02 -22.68
C LYS A 2 17.50 10.61 -21.22
N MET A 3 18.28 11.22 -20.33
CA MET A 3 18.14 11.00 -18.89
C MET A 3 16.71 11.41 -18.51
N VAL A 4 15.91 10.43 -18.10
CA VAL A 4 14.55 10.70 -17.62
C VAL A 4 14.67 11.55 -16.37
N GLN A 5 14.04 12.71 -16.41
CA GLN A 5 13.98 13.70 -15.34
C GLN A 5 13.51 13.06 -14.01
N PRO A 6 14.18 13.34 -12.87
CA PRO A 6 13.78 12.83 -11.56
C PRO A 6 12.31 13.11 -11.22
N SER A 7 11.81 14.31 -11.54
CA SER A 7 10.40 14.69 -11.42
C SER A 7 9.47 13.73 -12.17
N GLY A 8 9.79 13.41 -13.43
CA GLY A 8 9.03 12.45 -14.24
C GLY A 8 9.05 11.03 -13.68
N LYS A 9 10.17 10.59 -13.09
CA LYS A 9 10.28 9.28 -12.41
C LYS A 9 9.39 9.23 -11.17
N TYR A 10 9.39 10.29 -10.36
CA TYR A 10 8.51 10.41 -9.18
C TYR A 10 7.03 10.31 -9.57
N LEU A 11 6.61 11.11 -10.57
CA LEU A 11 5.23 11.12 -11.07
C LEU A 11 4.78 9.74 -11.57
N SER A 12 5.68 9.00 -12.22
CA SER A 12 5.40 7.63 -12.68
C SER A 12 5.15 6.67 -11.51
N MET A 13 5.97 6.73 -10.45
CA MET A 13 5.77 5.92 -9.25
C MET A 13 4.46 6.28 -8.54
N MET A 14 4.19 7.57 -8.40
CA MET A 14 2.95 8.05 -7.79
C MET A 14 1.73 7.62 -8.61
N ARG A 15 1.79 7.69 -9.94
CA ARG A 15 0.71 7.21 -10.82
C ARG A 15 0.39 5.74 -10.58
N THR A 16 1.39 4.87 -10.42
CA THR A 16 1.14 3.46 -10.09
C THR A 16 0.42 3.30 -8.76
N ALA A 17 0.87 3.98 -7.71
CA ALA A 17 0.20 3.93 -6.41
C ALA A 17 -1.24 4.47 -6.47
N ARG A 18 -1.46 5.56 -7.22
CA ARG A 18 -2.79 6.15 -7.46
C ARG A 18 -3.72 5.22 -8.21
N LEU A 19 -3.23 4.46 -9.20
CA LEU A 19 -4.05 3.48 -9.93
C LEU A 19 -4.55 2.38 -8.98
N CYS A 20 -3.68 1.85 -8.12
CA CYS A 20 -4.07 0.88 -7.10
C CYS A 20 -5.08 1.46 -6.09
N ALA A 21 -4.86 2.70 -5.65
CA ALA A 21 -5.75 3.40 -4.73
C ALA A 21 -7.13 3.69 -5.37
N THR A 22 -7.14 4.07 -6.64
CA THR A 22 -8.36 4.32 -7.43
C THR A 22 -9.18 3.05 -7.61
N ALA A 23 -8.53 1.92 -7.87
CA ALA A 23 -9.20 0.62 -7.98
C ALA A 23 -9.95 0.24 -6.68
N CYS A 24 -9.48 0.73 -5.53
CA CYS A 24 -10.13 0.53 -4.23
C CYS A 24 -11.06 1.69 -3.82
N GLY A 25 -11.26 2.67 -4.71
CA GLY A 25 -12.10 3.84 -4.45
C GLY A 25 -11.51 4.86 -3.50
N ALA A 26 -10.20 4.83 -3.22
CA ALA A 26 -9.55 5.68 -2.22
C ALA A 26 -8.35 6.44 -2.80
N ASP A 27 -8.51 7.16 -3.93
CA ASP A 27 -7.45 8.05 -4.45
C ASP A 27 -7.32 9.32 -3.60
N VAL A 28 -6.74 9.17 -2.41
CA VAL A 28 -6.55 10.22 -1.40
C VAL A 28 -5.53 11.28 -1.81
N THR A 29 -4.80 11.06 -2.91
CA THR A 29 -3.83 12.02 -3.43
C THR A 29 -4.44 13.01 -4.43
N ASP A 30 -5.69 12.78 -4.85
CA ASP A 30 -6.44 13.71 -5.68
C ASP A 30 -6.88 14.94 -4.85
N PRO A 31 -6.61 16.18 -5.31
CA PRO A 31 -7.06 17.40 -4.63
C PRO A 31 -8.58 17.49 -4.44
N ASN A 32 -9.35 16.80 -5.27
CA ASN A 32 -10.81 16.76 -5.23
C ASN A 32 -11.34 15.43 -4.71
N PHE A 33 -10.56 14.72 -3.88
CA PHE A 33 -10.97 13.44 -3.34
C PHE A 33 -12.34 13.51 -2.66
N ARG A 34 -13.22 12.61 -3.07
CA ARG A 34 -14.55 12.38 -2.48
C ARG A 34 -14.73 10.89 -2.27
N ILE A 35 -15.43 10.54 -1.19
CA ILE A 35 -15.84 9.16 -0.93
C ILE A 35 -16.73 8.71 -2.10
N ASN A 36 -16.29 7.67 -2.81
CA ASN A 36 -17.00 7.13 -3.96
C ASN A 36 -17.81 5.88 -3.54
N ILE A 37 -18.71 5.43 -4.43
CA ILE A 37 -19.50 4.21 -4.24
C ILE A 37 -18.58 3.00 -4.00
N ILE A 38 -17.41 2.95 -4.66
CA ILE A 38 -16.42 1.88 -4.45
C ILE A 38 -15.89 1.90 -3.02
N THR A 39 -15.59 3.08 -2.44
CA THR A 39 -15.14 3.19 -1.04
C THR A 39 -16.21 2.67 -0.09
N VAL A 40 -17.47 3.04 -0.34
CA VAL A 40 -18.62 2.58 0.46
C VAL A 40 -18.78 1.07 0.34
N PHE A 41 -18.65 0.51 -0.85
CA PHE A 41 -18.67 -0.94 -1.07
C PHE A 41 -17.56 -1.66 -0.30
N VAL A 42 -16.32 -1.15 -0.33
CA VAL A 42 -15.20 -1.71 0.44
C VAL A 42 -15.49 -1.64 1.94
N MET A 43 -16.05 -0.53 2.45
CA MET A 43 -16.45 -0.42 3.86
C MET A 43 -17.52 -1.47 4.23
N ILE A 44 -18.51 -1.71 3.36
CA ILE A 44 -19.51 -2.76 3.57
C ILE A 44 -18.85 -4.14 3.60
N CYS A 45 -17.94 -4.45 2.66
CA CYS A 45 -17.20 -5.71 2.64
C CYS A 45 -16.42 -5.94 3.94
N ILE A 46 -15.80 -4.90 4.50
CA ILE A 46 -15.09 -4.97 5.78
C ILE A 46 -16.05 -5.30 6.93
N VAL A 47 -17.20 -4.63 7.01
CA VAL A 47 -18.20 -4.89 8.06
C VAL A 47 -18.72 -6.33 7.96
N VAL A 48 -19.06 -6.75 6.75
CA VAL A 48 -19.52 -8.12 6.45
C VAL A 48 -18.47 -9.15 6.88
N TYR A 49 -17.19 -8.90 6.56
CA TYR A 49 -16.08 -9.75 7.00
C TYR A 49 -16.03 -9.89 8.53
N PHE A 50 -16.11 -8.79 9.28
CA PHE A 50 -16.04 -8.84 10.75
C PHE A 50 -17.23 -9.59 11.35
N VAL A 51 -18.44 -9.35 10.86
CA VAL A 51 -19.66 -10.03 11.33
C VAL A 51 -19.54 -11.55 11.13
N PHE A 52 -19.12 -11.98 9.94
CA PHE A 52 -18.97 -13.42 9.65
C PHE A 52 -17.78 -14.06 10.36
N THR A 53 -16.70 -13.30 10.58
CA THR A 53 -15.57 -13.79 11.37
C THR A 53 -15.99 -14.01 12.83
N ILE A 54 -16.72 -13.08 13.45
CA ILE A 54 -17.24 -13.24 14.82
C ILE A 54 -18.16 -14.47 14.90
N TYR A 55 -19.08 -14.60 13.94
CA TYR A 55 -19.98 -15.76 13.86
C TYR A 55 -19.20 -17.09 13.77
N THR A 56 -18.18 -17.13 12.92
CA THR A 56 -17.31 -18.31 12.73
C THR A 56 -16.59 -18.68 14.01
N VAL A 57 -16.00 -17.69 14.67
CA VAL A 57 -15.28 -17.88 15.93
C VAL A 57 -16.22 -18.44 16.98
N GLN A 58 -17.44 -17.93 17.10
CA GLN A 58 -18.43 -18.45 18.06
C GLN A 58 -18.84 -19.89 17.75
N LEU A 59 -19.05 -20.21 16.47
CA LEU A 59 -19.48 -21.55 16.05
C LEU A 59 -18.38 -22.62 16.24
N LYS A 60 -17.11 -22.27 15.98
CA LYS A 60 -15.98 -23.20 15.99
C LYS A 60 -15.08 -23.10 17.22
N PHE A 61 -15.45 -22.26 18.20
CA PHE A 61 -14.66 -22.01 19.41
C PHE A 61 -14.30 -23.28 20.19
N SER A 62 -15.23 -24.24 20.25
CA SER A 62 -15.08 -25.48 21.03
C SER A 62 -14.47 -26.65 20.24
N GLU A 63 -14.42 -26.60 18.91
CA GLU A 63 -14.06 -27.74 18.08
C GLU A 63 -12.58 -27.78 17.68
N SER A 64 -11.94 -26.62 17.45
CA SER A 64 -10.54 -26.60 17.01
C SER A 64 -9.83 -25.28 17.24
N TRP A 65 -8.74 -25.31 18.01
CA TRP A 65 -7.85 -24.16 18.22
C TRP A 65 -7.16 -23.66 16.94
N GLY A 66 -6.94 -24.53 15.95
CA GLY A 66 -6.29 -24.17 14.68
C GLY A 66 -7.09 -23.15 13.87
N ILE A 67 -8.38 -23.40 13.65
CA ILE A 67 -9.28 -22.50 12.91
C ILE A 67 -9.39 -21.15 13.61
N LEU A 68 -9.36 -21.15 14.95
CA LEU A 68 -9.37 -19.92 15.74
C LEU A 68 -8.12 -19.07 15.49
N LEU A 69 -6.93 -19.69 15.56
CA LEU A 69 -5.65 -19.00 15.39
C LEU A 69 -5.51 -18.42 13.98
N GLU A 70 -5.88 -19.19 12.96
CA GLU A 70 -5.84 -18.77 11.57
C GLU A 70 -6.86 -17.65 11.26
N SER A 71 -8.06 -17.71 11.85
CA SER A 71 -9.05 -16.61 11.77
C SER A 71 -8.51 -15.30 12.36
N PHE A 72 -7.85 -15.36 13.52
CA PHE A 72 -7.23 -14.18 14.14
C PHE A 72 -6.07 -13.61 13.30
N CYS A 73 -5.30 -14.46 12.62
CA CYS A 73 -4.23 -14.00 11.73
C CYS A 73 -4.78 -13.11 10.60
N MET A 74 -5.89 -13.52 9.98
CA MET A 74 -6.54 -12.74 8.92
C MET A 74 -7.15 -11.42 9.44
N VAL A 75 -7.70 -11.42 10.66
CA VAL A 75 -8.21 -10.20 11.31
C VAL A 75 -7.13 -9.12 11.42
N GLY A 76 -5.89 -9.49 11.74
CA GLY A 76 -4.78 -8.53 11.80
C GLY A 76 -4.54 -7.80 10.48
N SER A 77 -4.57 -8.51 9.35
CA SER A 77 -4.41 -7.90 8.02
C SER A 77 -5.56 -6.97 7.66
N VAL A 78 -6.80 -7.34 8.04
CA VAL A 78 -7.98 -6.49 7.81
C VAL A 78 -7.93 -5.23 8.68
N LEU A 79 -7.54 -5.34 9.95
CA LEU A 79 -7.34 -4.17 10.83
C LEU A 79 -6.29 -3.20 10.29
N GLN A 80 -5.20 -3.73 9.73
CA GLN A 80 -4.19 -2.90 9.05
C GLN A 80 -4.79 -2.16 7.85
N GLY A 81 -5.62 -2.84 7.05
CA GLY A 81 -6.32 -2.22 5.91
C GLY A 81 -7.31 -1.14 6.34
N VAL A 82 -8.06 -1.37 7.42
CA VAL A 82 -8.97 -0.39 8.02
C VAL A 82 -8.21 0.84 8.48
N ALA A 83 -7.11 0.66 9.22
CA ALA A 83 -6.29 1.77 9.70
C ALA A 83 -5.76 2.62 8.54
N LYS A 84 -5.29 1.99 7.47
CA LYS A 84 -4.82 2.67 6.24
C LYS A 84 -5.96 3.40 5.54
N LEU A 85 -7.13 2.79 5.41
CA LEU A 85 -8.29 3.40 4.76
C LEU A 85 -8.79 4.62 5.52
N ILE A 86 -8.99 4.48 6.84
CA ILE A 86 -9.38 5.58 7.73
C ILE A 86 -8.32 6.69 7.68
N GLY A 87 -7.05 6.35 7.88
CA GLY A 87 -5.95 7.31 7.83
C GLY A 87 -5.89 8.05 6.50
N GLY A 88 -6.03 7.33 5.38
CA GLY A 88 -6.08 7.91 4.05
C GLY A 88 -7.23 8.89 3.86
N ILE A 89 -8.44 8.56 4.33
CA ILE A 89 -9.61 9.44 4.20
C ILE A 89 -9.45 10.69 5.09
N PHE A 90 -9.15 10.49 6.38
CA PHE A 90 -9.05 11.58 7.36
C PHE A 90 -7.89 12.54 7.06
N TYR A 91 -6.75 12.02 6.63
CA TYR A 91 -5.56 12.81 6.32
C TYR A 91 -5.36 13.05 4.82
N SER A 92 -6.40 12.85 4.00
CA SER A 92 -6.36 13.02 2.54
C SER A 92 -5.78 14.37 2.11
N LYS A 93 -6.22 15.46 2.73
CA LYS A 93 -5.71 16.81 2.43
C LYS A 93 -4.21 16.96 2.73
N ILE A 94 -3.75 16.35 3.83
CA ILE A 94 -2.32 16.37 4.19
C ILE A 94 -1.53 15.55 3.17
N LEU A 95 -1.97 14.33 2.85
CA LEU A 95 -1.32 13.47 1.87
C LEU A 95 -1.25 14.11 0.47
N CYS A 96 -2.33 14.77 0.04
CA CYS A 96 -2.36 15.51 -1.21
C CYS A 96 -1.37 16.70 -1.20
N ASN A 97 -1.38 17.51 -0.13
CA ASN A 97 -0.44 18.62 0.02
C ASN A 97 1.02 18.15 0.02
N THR A 98 1.33 17.09 0.77
CA THR A 98 2.67 16.48 0.79
C THR A 98 3.11 16.03 -0.60
N ASN A 99 2.23 15.40 -1.38
CA ASN A 99 2.53 15.00 -2.75
C ASN A 99 2.80 16.21 -3.66
N ILE A 100 2.02 17.29 -3.55
CA ILE A 100 2.23 18.53 -4.30
C ILE A 100 3.55 19.19 -3.92
N GLU A 101 3.88 19.26 -2.63
CA GLU A 101 5.14 19.81 -2.13
C GLU A 101 6.34 18.98 -2.61
N LEU A 102 6.24 17.66 -2.57
CA LEU A 102 7.27 16.77 -3.11
C LEU A 102 7.49 17.03 -4.60
N CYS A 103 6.43 17.10 -5.42
CA CYS A 103 6.57 17.45 -6.84
C CYS A 103 7.36 18.77 -7.03
N LYS A 104 7.00 19.82 -6.29
CA LYS A 104 7.69 21.12 -6.37
C LYS A 104 9.16 21.02 -5.97
N ILE A 105 9.47 20.27 -4.92
CA ILE A 105 10.85 20.05 -4.47
C ILE A 105 11.65 19.33 -5.55
N TYR A 106 11.06 18.32 -6.22
CA TYR A 106 11.73 17.65 -7.33
C TYR A 106 12.00 18.60 -8.50
N GLU A 107 11.03 19.45 -8.87
CA GLU A 107 11.19 20.44 -9.95
C GLU A 107 12.24 21.52 -9.61
N ASP A 108 12.19 22.07 -8.38
CA ASP A 108 13.07 23.15 -7.93
C ASP A 108 14.53 22.72 -7.83
N PHE A 109 14.80 21.50 -7.38
CA PHE A 109 16.16 20.98 -7.20
C PHE A 109 16.73 20.33 -8.46
N GLU A 110 15.87 19.95 -9.42
CA GLU A 110 16.29 19.42 -10.70
C GLU A 110 17.02 20.48 -11.56
N GLY A 111 16.62 21.75 -11.46
CA GLY A 111 17.23 22.85 -12.23
C GLY A 111 18.45 23.53 -11.60
N LYS A 112 18.84 23.17 -10.36
CA LYS A 112 19.87 23.90 -9.60
C LYS A 112 21.28 23.36 -9.80
N ASN A 113 21.56 22.15 -9.31
CA ASN A 113 22.91 21.58 -9.24
C ASN A 113 22.93 20.09 -9.61
N GLU A 114 23.98 19.63 -10.29
CA GLU A 114 24.15 18.22 -10.68
C GLU A 114 24.19 17.28 -9.46
N SER A 115 24.79 17.74 -8.34
CA SER A 115 24.82 17.01 -7.07
C SER A 115 23.42 16.77 -6.50
N CYS A 116 22.51 17.75 -6.61
CA CYS A 116 21.12 17.59 -6.22
C CYS A 116 20.42 16.53 -7.06
N VAL A 117 20.60 16.57 -8.39
CA VAL A 117 20.03 15.57 -9.32
C VAL A 117 20.50 14.15 -8.99
N LYS A 118 21.77 13.96 -8.58
CA LYS A 118 22.28 12.66 -8.13
C LYS A 118 21.59 12.17 -6.87
N VAL A 119 21.39 13.04 -5.87
CA VAL A 119 20.68 12.69 -4.63
C VAL A 119 19.20 12.38 -4.89
N LEU A 120 18.53 13.17 -5.72
CA LEU A 120 17.13 12.92 -6.11
C LEU A 120 16.97 11.54 -6.77
N ASN A 121 17.85 11.20 -7.72
CA ASN A 121 17.84 9.89 -8.38
C ASN A 121 18.11 8.75 -7.39
N LYS A 122 19.10 8.90 -6.50
CA LYS A 122 19.43 7.89 -5.49
C LYS A 122 18.25 7.62 -4.55
N CYS A 123 17.51 8.66 -4.14
CA CYS A 123 16.30 8.50 -3.36
C CYS A 123 15.23 7.73 -4.15
N LEU A 124 14.98 8.12 -5.40
CA LEU A 124 13.99 7.45 -6.25
C LEU A 124 14.34 5.99 -6.54
N GLU A 125 15.61 5.66 -6.70
CA GLU A 125 16.05 4.26 -6.87
C GLU A 125 15.76 3.42 -5.63
N LYS A 126 16.00 3.96 -4.42
CA LYS A 126 15.64 3.29 -3.16
C LYS A 126 14.13 3.07 -3.06
N ILE A 127 13.33 4.11 -3.36
CA ILE A 127 11.88 4.00 -3.36
C ILE A 127 11.44 2.93 -4.37
N LYS A 128 11.92 3.02 -5.61
CA LYS A 128 11.60 2.05 -6.67
C LYS A 128 11.92 0.62 -6.26
N PHE A 129 13.09 0.40 -5.67
CA PHE A 129 13.50 -0.91 -5.17
C PHE A 129 12.50 -1.45 -4.15
N LEU A 130 12.11 -0.63 -3.16
CA LEU A 130 11.11 -1.02 -2.15
C LEU A 130 9.72 -1.28 -2.75
N LEU A 131 9.28 -0.47 -3.73
CA LEU A 131 7.97 -0.67 -4.38
C LEU A 131 7.95 -1.98 -5.19
N ILE A 132 9.02 -2.29 -5.92
CA ILE A 132 9.15 -3.55 -6.67
C ILE A 132 9.21 -4.74 -5.70
N PHE A 133 10.03 -4.63 -4.66
CA PHE A 133 10.16 -5.68 -3.65
C PHE A 133 8.81 -5.98 -2.98
N MET A 134 8.08 -4.95 -2.55
CA MET A 134 6.72 -5.11 -2.01
C MET A 134 5.76 -5.67 -3.04
N GLY A 135 5.80 -5.21 -4.30
CA GLY A 135 4.98 -5.75 -5.37
C GLY A 135 5.17 -7.26 -5.57
N ILE A 136 6.42 -7.73 -5.57
CA ILE A 136 6.74 -9.16 -5.70
C ILE A 136 6.18 -9.95 -4.50
N LEU A 137 6.39 -9.46 -3.27
CA LEU A 137 5.86 -10.12 -2.07
C LEU A 137 4.34 -10.24 -2.11
N TYR A 138 3.65 -9.17 -2.49
CA TYR A 138 2.19 -9.18 -2.64
C TYR A 138 1.75 -10.17 -3.72
N ILE A 139 2.40 -10.19 -4.89
CA ILE A 139 2.06 -11.17 -5.95
C ILE A 139 2.24 -12.61 -5.46
N ILE A 140 3.32 -12.91 -4.73
CA ILE A 140 3.58 -14.25 -4.19
C ILE A 140 2.51 -14.62 -3.15
N ILE A 141 2.23 -13.75 -2.18
CA ILE A 141 1.28 -14.02 -1.10
C ILE A 141 -0.14 -14.14 -1.65
N PHE A 142 -0.60 -13.18 -2.47
CA PHE A 142 -1.94 -13.24 -3.07
C PHE A 142 -2.06 -14.41 -4.03
N GLY A 143 -1.07 -14.66 -4.87
CA GLY A 143 -1.04 -15.82 -5.75
C GLY A 143 -1.18 -17.12 -4.97
N TRP A 144 -0.43 -17.26 -3.88
CA TRP A 144 -0.50 -18.44 -3.01
C TRP A 144 -1.88 -18.59 -2.34
N LEU A 145 -2.48 -17.50 -1.86
CA LEU A 145 -3.82 -17.54 -1.25
C LEU A 145 -4.88 -18.08 -2.21
N PHE A 146 -4.81 -17.76 -3.51
CA PHE A 146 -5.74 -18.30 -4.51
C PHE A 146 -5.39 -19.72 -4.96
N VAL A 147 -4.11 -20.03 -5.11
CA VAL A 147 -3.64 -21.33 -5.61
C VAL A 147 -3.76 -22.43 -4.54
N ALA A 148 -3.49 -22.14 -3.27
CA ALA A 148 -3.44 -23.14 -2.21
C ALA A 148 -4.77 -23.91 -2.03
N PRO A 149 -5.96 -23.27 -2.00
CA PRO A 149 -7.22 -24.01 -1.90
C PRO A 149 -7.48 -24.90 -3.13
N LEU A 150 -7.05 -24.44 -4.32
CA LEU A 150 -7.22 -25.18 -5.57
C LEU A 150 -6.32 -26.42 -5.61
N VAL A 151 -5.06 -26.29 -5.21
CA VAL A 151 -4.13 -27.42 -5.08
C VAL A 151 -4.65 -28.42 -4.04
N MET A 152 -5.06 -27.95 -2.87
CA MET A 152 -5.57 -28.84 -1.81
C MET A 152 -6.86 -29.56 -2.22
N TYR A 153 -7.72 -28.89 -3.00
CA TYR A 153 -8.91 -29.50 -3.57
C TYR A 153 -8.57 -30.61 -4.58
N LEU A 154 -7.59 -30.38 -5.47
CA LEU A 154 -7.17 -31.37 -6.47
C LEU A 154 -6.51 -32.61 -5.86
N PHE A 155 -5.68 -32.44 -4.82
CA PHE A 155 -4.93 -33.55 -4.22
C PHE A 155 -5.72 -34.33 -3.16
N ASN A 156 -6.44 -33.65 -2.27
CA ASN A 156 -7.09 -34.28 -1.12
C ASN A 156 -8.61 -34.42 -1.29
N GLY A 157 -9.20 -33.87 -2.36
CA GLY A 157 -10.66 -33.79 -2.53
C GLY A 157 -11.36 -32.94 -1.47
N ARG A 158 -10.61 -32.27 -0.58
CA ARG A 158 -11.12 -31.49 0.54
C ARG A 158 -11.34 -30.05 0.12
N ARG A 159 -12.47 -29.50 0.54
CA ARG A 159 -12.89 -28.13 0.29
C ARG A 159 -12.25 -27.21 1.32
N TYR A 160 -11.29 -26.40 0.87
CA TYR A 160 -10.70 -25.33 1.67
C TYR A 160 -11.29 -23.98 1.26
N MET A 161 -11.36 -23.05 2.20
CA MET A 161 -11.83 -21.68 1.98
C MET A 161 -10.65 -20.73 1.78
N LEU A 162 -10.89 -19.64 1.03
CA LEU A 162 -9.88 -18.59 0.78
C LEU A 162 -9.66 -17.72 2.02
N MET A 163 -10.74 -17.43 2.73
CA MET A 163 -10.75 -16.68 3.97
C MET A 163 -11.50 -17.50 5.00
N GLN A 164 -10.98 -17.62 6.22
CA GLN A 164 -11.51 -18.55 7.21
C GLN A 164 -12.75 -18.03 7.95
N PHE A 165 -13.78 -17.65 7.19
CA PHE A 165 -15.07 -17.30 7.76
C PHE A 165 -16.21 -17.98 6.99
N TYR A 166 -17.20 -18.44 7.74
CA TYR A 166 -18.37 -19.17 7.28
C TYR A 166 -19.54 -18.21 7.06
N PHE A 167 -20.33 -18.46 6.02
CA PHE A 167 -21.59 -17.77 5.82
C PHE A 167 -22.71 -18.48 6.58
N PRO A 168 -23.50 -17.78 7.42
CA PRO A 168 -24.53 -18.40 8.27
C PRO A 168 -25.70 -19.03 7.50
N LEU A 169 -25.85 -18.74 6.19
CA LEU A 169 -26.99 -19.13 5.35
C LEU A 169 -26.61 -20.08 4.21
N LEU A 170 -25.34 -20.46 4.08
CA LEU A 170 -24.85 -21.29 2.97
C LEU A 170 -24.19 -22.56 3.50
N ASP A 171 -24.71 -23.70 3.08
CA ASP A 171 -24.10 -24.99 3.38
C ASP A 171 -22.94 -25.27 2.43
N LEU A 172 -21.75 -25.42 3.00
CA LEU A 172 -20.50 -25.72 2.27
C LEU A 172 -20.46 -27.14 1.71
N GLU A 173 -21.33 -28.03 2.20
CA GLU A 173 -21.47 -29.39 1.67
C GLU A 173 -22.14 -29.39 0.30
N THR A 174 -23.01 -28.41 0.02
CA THR A 174 -23.57 -28.21 -1.32
C THR A 174 -22.57 -27.53 -2.25
N ASN A 175 -22.46 -28.02 -3.49
CA ASN A 175 -21.61 -27.40 -4.52
C ASN A 175 -21.94 -25.91 -4.70
N PHE A 176 -23.22 -25.58 -4.71
CA PHE A 176 -23.69 -24.20 -4.85
C PHE A 176 -23.25 -23.31 -3.68
N GLY A 177 -23.40 -23.77 -2.43
CA GLY A 177 -22.98 -23.00 -1.26
C GLY A 177 -21.47 -22.80 -1.20
N TYR A 178 -20.70 -23.82 -1.57
CA TYR A 178 -19.23 -23.74 -1.64
C TYR A 178 -18.74 -22.73 -2.68
N PHE A 179 -19.18 -22.83 -3.94
CA PHE A 179 -18.74 -21.90 -5.00
C PHE A 179 -19.20 -20.47 -4.74
N THR A 180 -20.39 -20.27 -4.18
CA THR A 180 -20.88 -18.93 -3.81
C THR A 180 -20.02 -18.33 -2.71
N THR A 181 -19.71 -19.11 -1.67
CA THR A 181 -18.87 -18.66 -0.55
C THR A 181 -17.46 -18.29 -1.01
N ILE A 182 -16.83 -19.14 -1.82
CA ILE A 182 -15.50 -18.87 -2.38
C ILE A 182 -15.50 -17.62 -3.26
N SER A 183 -16.53 -17.44 -4.09
CA SER A 183 -16.62 -16.28 -4.98
C SER A 183 -16.73 -14.98 -4.18
N MET A 184 -17.54 -14.96 -3.12
CA MET A 184 -17.65 -13.79 -2.24
C MET A 184 -16.35 -13.52 -1.49
N GLN A 185 -15.71 -14.55 -0.94
CA GLN A 185 -14.41 -14.43 -0.28
C GLN A 185 -13.33 -13.92 -1.23
N ALA A 186 -13.31 -14.39 -2.49
CA ALA A 186 -12.39 -13.94 -3.51
C ALA A 186 -12.52 -12.43 -3.80
N VAL A 187 -13.76 -11.93 -3.88
CA VAL A 187 -14.03 -10.50 -4.08
C VAL A 187 -13.54 -9.68 -2.88
N ILE A 188 -13.90 -10.09 -1.66
CA ILE A 188 -13.46 -9.39 -0.43
C ILE A 188 -11.93 -9.41 -0.31
N LEU A 189 -11.30 -10.55 -0.60
CA LEU A 189 -9.85 -10.71 -0.58
C LEU A 189 -9.17 -9.83 -1.62
N ALA A 190 -9.71 -9.75 -2.84
CA ALA A 190 -9.17 -8.92 -3.90
C ALA A 190 -9.20 -7.43 -3.51
N PHE A 191 -10.36 -6.91 -3.08
CA PHE A 191 -10.45 -5.51 -2.65
C PHE A 191 -9.62 -5.20 -1.41
N GLY A 192 -9.65 -6.07 -0.40
CA GLY A 192 -8.83 -5.92 0.80
C GLY A 192 -7.33 -5.96 0.49
N GLY A 193 -6.93 -6.83 -0.44
CA GLY A 193 -5.55 -6.97 -0.88
C GLY A 193 -5.02 -5.80 -1.69
N PHE A 194 -5.75 -5.40 -2.72
CA PHE A 194 -5.40 -4.21 -3.49
C PHE A 194 -5.40 -2.94 -2.62
N GLY A 195 -6.33 -2.83 -1.67
CA GLY A 195 -6.40 -1.70 -0.75
C GLY A 195 -5.21 -1.65 0.19
N ASN A 196 -4.83 -2.78 0.78
CA ASN A 196 -3.65 -2.90 1.62
C ASN A 196 -2.36 -2.58 0.85
N TYR A 197 -2.24 -3.11 -0.36
CA TYR A 197 -1.10 -2.84 -1.25
C TYR A 197 -1.00 -1.35 -1.59
N ALA A 198 -2.11 -0.73 -2.01
CA ALA A 198 -2.14 0.69 -2.32
C ALA A 198 -1.73 1.57 -1.13
N GLY A 199 -2.23 1.24 0.07
CA GLY A 199 -1.86 1.92 1.30
C GLY A 199 -0.36 1.81 1.62
N ASP A 200 0.24 0.62 1.44
CA ASP A 200 1.68 0.42 1.65
C ASP A 200 2.53 1.18 0.63
N LEU A 201 2.13 1.20 -0.64
CA LEU A 201 2.83 1.98 -1.67
C LEU A 201 2.82 3.47 -1.34
N LEU A 202 1.66 4.02 -0.98
CA LEU A 202 1.52 5.43 -0.59
C LEU A 202 2.33 5.73 0.67
N PHE A 203 2.34 4.81 1.64
CA PHE A 203 3.14 4.97 2.85
C PHE A 203 4.64 5.01 2.54
N ILE A 204 5.14 4.07 1.73
CA ILE A 204 6.56 4.01 1.34
C ILE A 204 6.96 5.27 0.57
N ILE A 205 6.17 5.68 -0.44
CA ILE A 205 6.49 6.86 -1.24
C ILE A 205 6.59 8.08 -0.32
N ASN A 206 5.58 8.37 0.49
CA ASN A 206 5.58 9.57 1.34
C ASN A 206 6.68 9.57 2.41
N ASN A 207 6.94 8.44 3.07
CA ASN A 207 7.89 8.40 4.21
C ASN A 207 9.35 8.35 3.77
N MET A 208 9.67 7.74 2.63
CA MET A 208 11.06 7.58 2.21
C MET A 208 11.74 8.91 1.85
N HIS A 209 10.98 9.95 1.53
CA HIS A 209 11.52 11.29 1.27
C HIS A 209 12.08 11.99 2.51
N VAL A 210 11.88 11.48 3.73
CA VAL A 210 12.58 11.98 4.92
C VAL A 210 14.10 11.89 4.73
N THR A 211 14.58 10.80 4.09
CA THR A 211 16.01 10.63 3.77
C THR A 211 16.49 11.62 2.70
N LEU A 212 15.62 11.96 1.74
CA LEU A 212 15.91 12.98 0.72
C LEU A 212 16.14 14.34 1.36
N PHE A 213 15.29 14.75 2.31
CA PHE A 213 15.44 16.03 2.97
C PHE A 213 16.74 16.14 3.77
N SER A 214 17.13 15.06 4.47
CA SER A 214 18.42 15.02 5.17
C SER A 214 19.60 15.18 4.21
N ASP A 215 19.58 14.49 3.07
CA ASP A 215 20.67 14.55 2.09
C ASP A 215 20.70 15.90 1.35
N LEU A 216 19.55 16.52 1.06
CA LEU A 216 19.48 17.88 0.49
C LEU A 216 19.99 18.94 1.47
N LEU A 217 19.69 18.81 2.77
CA LEU A 217 20.18 19.71 3.80
C LEU A 217 21.71 19.65 3.89
N LYS A 218 22.31 18.45 3.83
CA LYS A 218 23.76 18.29 3.82
C LYS A 218 24.42 19.03 2.65
N ILE A 219 23.87 18.89 1.44
CA ILE A 219 24.37 19.63 0.26
C ILE A 219 24.31 21.15 0.51
N LYS A 220 23.21 21.65 1.07
CA LYS A 220 23.06 23.08 1.35
C LYS A 220 24.04 23.60 2.40
N VAL A 221 24.33 22.79 3.42
CA VAL A 221 25.32 23.13 4.45
C VAL A 221 26.74 23.10 3.87
N GLU A 222 27.06 22.13 3.02
CA GLU A 222 28.35 22.06 2.33
C GLU A 222 28.56 23.25 1.39
N GLU A 223 27.53 23.67 0.65
CA GLU A 223 27.55 24.88 -0.17
C GLU A 223 27.81 26.14 0.67
N LEU A 224 27.15 26.24 1.84
CA LEU A 224 27.31 27.40 2.73
C LEU A 224 28.71 27.46 3.34
N ASN A 225 29.25 26.33 3.81
CA ASN A 225 30.61 26.24 4.34
C ASN A 225 31.64 26.62 3.27
N ALA A 226 31.49 26.14 2.04
CA ALA A 226 32.40 26.48 0.95
C ALA A 226 32.38 27.98 0.58
N ILE A 227 31.27 28.67 0.81
CA ILE A 227 31.17 30.14 0.64
C ILE A 227 31.84 30.85 1.82
N ALA A 228 31.63 30.39 3.04
CA ALA A 228 32.26 30.95 4.24
C ALA A 228 33.79 30.85 4.15
N ASP A 229 34.34 29.68 3.79
CA ASP A 229 35.77 29.46 3.64
C ASP A 229 36.41 30.41 2.60
N LYS A 230 35.68 30.68 1.50
CA LYS A 230 36.13 31.64 0.46
C LYS A 230 36.12 33.08 0.93
N LEU A 231 35.23 33.45 1.85
CA LEU A 231 35.17 34.79 2.43
C LEU A 231 36.30 35.01 3.44
N ASP A 232 36.60 34.03 4.28
CA ASP A 232 37.73 34.10 5.22
C ASP A 232 39.06 34.23 4.47
N GLN A 233 39.30 33.41 3.44
CA GLN A 233 40.50 33.51 2.61
C GLN A 233 40.66 34.86 1.89
N ARG A 234 39.56 35.59 1.65
CA ARG A 234 39.59 36.92 1.03
C ARG A 234 39.83 38.04 2.05
N ASN A 235 39.50 37.83 3.32
CA ASN A 235 39.76 38.80 4.38
C ASN A 235 41.20 38.72 4.90
N ASP A 236 41.87 37.58 4.71
CA ASP A 236 43.27 37.36 5.10
C ASP A 236 44.30 37.75 4.01
N ALA A 237 43.84 38.24 2.84
CA ALA A 237 44.65 38.64 1.69
C ALA A 237 44.60 40.16 1.44
#